data_AF-A0A9R0NWZ2-F1
#
_entry.id   AF-A0A9R0NWZ2-F1
#
_cell.length_a   1.000
_cell.length_b   1.000
_cell.length_c   1.000
_cell.angle_alpha   90.00
_cell.angle_beta   90.00
_cell.angle_gamma   90.00
#
_symmetry.space_group_name_H-M   'P 1'
#
loop_
_entity.id
_entity.type
_entity.pdbx_description
1 polymer ?
#
loop_
_entity_poly.entity_id
_entity_poly.type
_entity_poly.pdbx_seq_one_letter_code
_entity_poly.pdbx_strand_id
1 'polypeptide(L)'
;MLLVFPAAAAVAAEPVAVCGHTSTQPTLKQGATGAAVAEAQCELNLATKASRYTPIGADGSFGPATDARVRVFQKCAALSVDGQIGPNTWAALNSWSARPRKCATQGTADAAQSVVCGLSTARPTLQSGSSGTDVKELQCRLNLAMEPGHYPPLTIDGQFGDGTRTRVIQFQHCANASADGVAGPTTWAKVADWSSRNTYCTPPKPAGHPIDGVDTARYQHPGGAPIDWSAVKASGVEFATVKATRGLNVTDDYLATDLPAARNAGLAVGPYHFYTGTAAGTGGAQADRFIAAVKATGYTGKRAGDLPPVFDLEWKDDGSGGCPPYVTVADAKAWLDKVQAAFGRTPVIYTQKSFLDACLGGTTALSAYPMQLADYRQSVTQPALPAGSKTWLMWQYTDAAIPAGIPAPATGDVFNGTQADLDQLANR
;
A
#
# COMPACT_ATOMS: atom_id res chain seq x y z
N MET A 1 38.26 -44.30 -3.62
CA MET A 1 38.16 -43.43 -4.81
C MET A 1 36.98 -42.49 -4.56
N LEU A 2 37.24 -41.32 -3.95
CA LEU A 2 36.20 -40.33 -3.64
C LEU A 2 35.83 -39.62 -4.95
N LEU A 3 34.56 -39.74 -5.37
CA LEU A 3 34.01 -38.96 -6.46
C LEU A 3 33.77 -37.53 -5.94
N VAL A 4 34.60 -36.60 -6.41
CA VAL A 4 34.39 -35.16 -6.22
C VAL A 4 33.38 -34.73 -7.29
N PHE A 5 32.18 -34.33 -6.87
CA PHE A 5 31.26 -33.63 -7.76
C PHE A 5 31.76 -32.19 -7.97
N PRO A 6 31.81 -31.68 -9.21
CA PRO A 6 32.15 -30.29 -9.44
C PRO A 6 31.04 -29.40 -8.88
N ALA A 7 31.43 -28.35 -8.16
CA ALA A 7 30.52 -27.30 -7.74
C ALA A 7 29.85 -26.69 -8.99
N ALA A 8 28.52 -26.59 -8.97
CA ALA A 8 27.77 -25.93 -10.03
C ALA A 8 28.26 -24.48 -10.17
N ALA A 9 28.78 -24.13 -11.35
CA ALA A 9 29.09 -22.75 -11.69
C ALA A 9 27.79 -21.93 -11.62
N ALA A 10 27.78 -20.88 -10.80
CA ALA A 10 26.69 -19.91 -10.80
C ALA A 10 26.60 -19.28 -12.19
N VAL A 11 25.45 -19.43 -12.85
CA VAL A 11 25.15 -18.74 -14.10
C VAL A 11 25.23 -17.24 -13.81
N ALA A 12 26.15 -16.53 -14.47
CA ALA A 12 26.27 -15.09 -14.33
C ALA A 12 24.93 -14.46 -14.73
N ALA A 13 24.29 -13.73 -13.81
CA ALA A 13 23.09 -12.98 -14.12
C ALA A 13 23.42 -11.96 -15.23
N GLU A 14 22.54 -11.87 -16.23
CA GLU A 14 22.65 -10.86 -17.30
C GLU A 14 22.81 -9.46 -16.68
N PRO A 15 23.66 -8.58 -17.26
CA PRO A 15 23.75 -7.19 -16.82
C PRO A 15 22.41 -6.48 -16.98
N VAL A 16 21.89 -5.89 -15.90
CA VAL A 16 20.62 -5.13 -15.90
C VAL A 16 20.91 -3.72 -15.40
N ALA A 17 20.30 -2.73 -16.04
CA ALA A 17 20.32 -1.35 -15.56
C ALA A 17 19.13 -1.12 -14.62
N VAL A 18 19.24 -1.54 -13.36
CA VAL A 18 18.14 -1.44 -12.38
C VAL A 18 17.74 0.01 -12.13
N CYS A 19 18.71 0.93 -12.08
CA CYS A 19 18.48 2.36 -11.94
C CYS A 19 18.43 3.10 -13.28
N GLY A 20 18.92 2.46 -14.35
CA GLY A 20 18.73 2.93 -15.72
C GLY A 20 19.74 3.97 -16.20
N HIS A 21 20.92 4.07 -15.58
CA HIS A 21 22.06 4.88 -16.05
C HIS A 21 22.83 4.19 -17.18
N THR A 22 23.11 2.89 -17.02
CA THR A 22 23.76 2.05 -18.05
C THR A 22 23.62 0.57 -17.71
N SER A 23 23.65 -0.31 -18.72
CA SER A 23 23.77 -1.77 -18.53
C SER A 23 25.23 -2.25 -18.54
N THR A 24 26.19 -1.36 -18.78
CA THR A 24 27.62 -1.71 -18.77
C THR A 24 28.12 -1.81 -17.33
N GLN A 25 28.57 -3.00 -16.93
CA GLN A 25 29.00 -3.31 -15.57
C GLN A 25 30.50 -3.68 -15.51
N PRO A 26 31.43 -2.72 -15.71
CA PRO A 26 32.87 -2.96 -15.65
C PRO A 26 33.34 -3.13 -14.20
N THR A 27 34.60 -3.52 -14.00
CA THR A 27 35.20 -3.47 -12.65
C THR A 27 35.41 -2.02 -12.22
N LEU A 28 34.77 -1.62 -11.12
CA LEU A 28 34.88 -0.27 -10.56
C LEU A 28 35.68 -0.26 -9.25
N LYS A 29 36.41 0.83 -9.00
CA LYS A 29 37.16 1.10 -7.76
C LYS A 29 37.31 2.60 -7.55
N GLN A 30 37.88 2.99 -6.41
CA GLN A 30 38.16 4.39 -6.09
C GLN A 30 38.91 5.14 -7.21
N GLY A 31 38.35 6.29 -7.58
CA GLY A 31 38.80 7.12 -8.71
C GLY A 31 38.07 6.87 -10.03
N ALA A 32 37.26 5.80 -10.16
CA ALA A 32 36.43 5.60 -11.34
C ALA A 32 35.34 6.68 -11.47
N THR A 33 34.95 6.98 -12.71
CA THR A 33 33.88 7.95 -13.01
C THR A 33 32.95 7.47 -14.13
N GLY A 34 31.78 8.10 -14.25
CA GLY A 34 30.83 7.92 -15.37
C GLY A 34 29.56 7.14 -15.01
N ALA A 35 28.76 6.80 -16.03
CA ALA A 35 27.42 6.23 -15.87
C ALA A 35 27.41 4.90 -15.09
N ALA A 36 28.43 4.06 -15.26
CA ALA A 36 28.55 2.81 -14.51
C ALA A 36 28.74 3.04 -13.00
N VAL A 37 29.41 4.12 -12.61
CA VAL A 37 29.54 4.51 -11.20
C VAL A 37 28.21 5.01 -10.65
N ALA A 38 27.47 5.82 -11.42
CA ALA A 38 26.15 6.30 -11.02
C ALA A 38 25.15 5.13 -10.85
N GLU A 39 25.20 4.14 -11.75
CA GLU A 39 24.43 2.90 -11.63
C GLU A 39 24.75 2.18 -10.32
N ALA A 40 26.03 1.91 -10.06
CA ALA A 40 26.48 1.25 -8.84
C ALA A 40 26.04 2.00 -7.57
N GLN A 41 26.19 3.33 -7.54
CA GLN A 41 25.80 4.15 -6.39
C GLN A 41 24.30 4.04 -6.11
N CYS A 42 23.47 4.10 -7.15
CA CYS A 42 22.03 3.95 -7.02
C CYS A 42 21.63 2.54 -6.56
N GLU A 43 22.21 1.49 -7.14
CA GLU A 43 21.94 0.11 -6.75
C GLU A 43 22.37 -0.17 -5.30
N LEU A 44 23.50 0.39 -4.84
CA LEU A 44 23.92 0.30 -3.44
C LEU A 44 22.90 0.93 -2.49
N ASN A 45 22.30 2.07 -2.87
CA ASN A 45 21.25 2.72 -2.09
C ASN A 45 20.01 1.82 -1.98
N LEU A 46 19.57 1.21 -3.09
CA LEU A 46 18.43 0.30 -3.10
C LEU A 46 18.71 -0.99 -2.32
N ALA A 47 19.85 -1.63 -2.58
CA ALA A 47 20.24 -2.93 -2.02
C ALA A 47 20.34 -2.91 -0.49
N THR A 48 20.80 -1.79 0.08
CA THR A 48 21.04 -1.66 1.53
C THR A 48 19.92 -0.94 2.28
N LYS A 49 18.87 -0.51 1.56
CA LYS A 49 17.79 0.32 2.09
C LYS A 49 17.18 -0.20 3.40
N ALA A 50 16.87 -1.49 3.48
CA ALA A 50 16.20 -2.08 4.65
C ALA A 50 17.01 -1.96 5.97
N SER A 51 18.30 -1.61 5.88
CA SER A 51 19.22 -1.48 7.01
C SER A 51 19.35 -0.03 7.52
N ARG A 52 18.56 0.89 6.95
CA ARG A 52 18.47 2.29 7.34
C ARG A 52 19.74 3.14 7.11
N TYR A 53 20.53 2.83 6.08
CA TYR A 53 21.65 3.70 5.68
C TYR A 53 21.19 4.99 4.99
N THR A 54 21.83 6.12 5.31
CA THR A 54 21.71 7.36 4.52
C THR A 54 22.13 7.09 3.07
N PRO A 55 21.31 7.42 2.05
CA PRO A 55 21.71 7.23 0.67
C PRO A 55 22.95 8.05 0.27
N ILE A 56 23.86 7.45 -0.49
CA ILE A 56 24.99 8.17 -1.11
C ILE A 56 24.53 8.90 -2.37
N GLY A 57 25.25 9.95 -2.76
CA GLY A 57 25.00 10.61 -4.04
C GLY A 57 25.32 9.69 -5.22
N ALA A 58 24.39 9.57 -6.17
CA ALA A 58 24.62 8.89 -7.45
C ALA A 58 25.16 9.90 -8.47
N ASP A 59 26.33 10.45 -8.19
CA ASP A 59 26.96 11.53 -8.94
C ASP A 59 27.92 11.05 -10.05
N GLY A 60 28.10 9.72 -10.17
CA GLY A 60 29.02 9.13 -11.12
C GLY A 60 30.48 9.28 -10.74
N SER A 61 30.82 9.60 -9.49
CA SER A 61 32.20 9.70 -8.98
C SER A 61 32.46 8.71 -7.84
N PHE A 62 33.37 7.76 -8.05
CA PHE A 62 33.64 6.72 -7.06
C PHE A 62 34.66 7.22 -6.03
N GLY A 63 34.16 7.94 -5.04
CA GLY A 63 34.94 8.50 -3.93
C GLY A 63 34.94 7.62 -2.67
N PRO A 64 35.51 8.13 -1.55
CA PRO A 64 35.61 7.40 -0.29
C PRO A 64 34.26 6.93 0.29
N ALA A 65 33.18 7.71 0.12
CA ALA A 65 31.85 7.32 0.57
C ALA A 65 31.31 6.11 -0.21
N THR A 66 31.56 6.05 -1.53
CA THR A 66 31.18 4.91 -2.36
C THR A 66 32.00 3.67 -1.99
N ASP A 67 33.33 3.79 -1.82
CA ASP A 67 34.19 2.66 -1.36
C ASP A 67 33.70 2.10 -0.02
N ALA A 68 33.45 2.98 0.97
CA ALA A 68 32.94 2.56 2.27
C ALA A 68 31.60 1.82 2.16
N ARG A 69 30.68 2.30 1.32
CA ARG A 69 29.38 1.64 1.07
C ARG A 69 29.56 0.29 0.37
N VAL A 70 30.48 0.17 -0.58
CA VAL A 70 30.78 -1.10 -1.25
C VAL A 70 31.29 -2.13 -0.26
N ARG A 71 32.23 -1.77 0.62
CA ARG A 71 32.76 -2.70 1.63
C ARG A 71 31.68 -3.17 2.60
N VAL A 72 30.79 -2.27 3.02
CA VAL A 72 29.62 -2.62 3.83
C VAL A 72 28.74 -3.63 3.07
N PHE A 73 28.35 -3.31 1.84
CA PHE A 73 27.52 -4.20 1.04
C PHE A 73 28.16 -5.57 0.80
N GLN A 74 29.45 -5.63 0.46
CA GLN A 74 30.21 -6.87 0.28
C GLN A 74 30.15 -7.73 1.55
N LYS A 75 30.33 -7.14 2.74
CA LYS A 75 30.17 -7.85 4.01
C LYS A 75 28.74 -8.37 4.19
N CYS A 76 27.72 -7.56 3.91
CA CYS A 76 26.31 -7.97 4.01
C CYS A 76 25.96 -9.12 3.06
N ALA A 77 26.52 -9.09 1.85
CA ALA A 77 26.30 -10.08 0.80
C ALA A 77 27.24 -11.30 0.88
N ALA A 78 28.05 -11.41 1.94
CA ALA A 78 29.03 -12.48 2.14
C ALA A 78 30.03 -12.64 0.97
N LEU A 79 30.53 -11.52 0.44
CA LEU A 79 31.53 -11.44 -0.61
C LEU A 79 32.92 -11.08 -0.04
N SER A 80 33.96 -11.19 -0.87
CA SER A 80 35.27 -10.60 -0.58
C SER A 80 35.15 -9.09 -0.35
N VAL A 81 35.70 -8.59 0.76
CA VAL A 81 35.61 -7.18 1.15
C VAL A 81 36.82 -6.39 0.64
N ASP A 82 36.92 -6.23 -0.67
CA ASP A 82 38.04 -5.58 -1.34
C ASP A 82 37.77 -4.11 -1.75
N GLY A 83 36.50 -3.66 -1.68
CA GLY A 83 36.08 -2.31 -2.08
C GLY A 83 35.96 -2.11 -3.60
N GLN A 84 36.09 -3.19 -4.38
CA GLN A 84 35.93 -3.16 -5.84
C GLN A 84 34.56 -3.73 -6.23
N ILE A 85 33.89 -3.11 -7.20
CA ILE A 85 32.67 -3.67 -7.79
C ILE A 85 33.07 -4.47 -9.01
N GLY A 86 33.38 -5.75 -8.81
CA GLY A 86 33.62 -6.73 -9.87
C GLY A 86 32.37 -7.54 -10.23
N PRO A 87 32.46 -8.53 -11.13
CA PRO A 87 31.31 -9.31 -11.61
C PRO A 87 30.44 -9.93 -10.50
N ASN A 88 31.06 -10.45 -9.43
CA ASN A 88 30.33 -11.04 -8.29
C ASN A 88 29.57 -9.98 -7.49
N THR A 89 30.16 -8.79 -7.32
CA THR A 89 29.51 -7.67 -6.63
C THR A 89 28.35 -7.11 -7.46
N TRP A 90 28.52 -6.98 -8.78
CA TRP A 90 27.44 -6.61 -9.70
C TRP A 90 26.27 -7.59 -9.68
N ALA A 91 26.54 -8.89 -9.79
CA ALA A 91 25.49 -9.90 -9.73
C ALA A 91 24.72 -9.84 -8.40
N ALA A 92 25.42 -9.62 -7.29
CA ALA A 92 24.79 -9.42 -5.99
C ALA A 92 23.98 -8.11 -5.94
N LEU A 93 24.49 -7.00 -6.48
CA LEU A 93 23.76 -5.73 -6.53
C LEU A 93 22.46 -5.87 -7.33
N ASN A 94 22.49 -6.42 -8.54
CA ASN A 94 21.30 -6.64 -9.38
C ASN A 94 20.21 -7.41 -8.62
N SER A 95 20.60 -8.44 -7.85
CA SER A 95 19.68 -9.24 -7.06
C SER A 95 19.12 -8.48 -5.84
N TRP A 96 19.98 -7.77 -5.12
CA TRP A 96 19.62 -7.09 -3.87
C TRP A 96 18.88 -5.76 -4.11
N SER A 97 19.16 -5.05 -5.19
CA SER A 97 18.46 -3.81 -5.55
C SER A 97 17.01 -4.08 -5.95
N ALA A 98 16.76 -5.20 -6.64
CA ALA A 98 15.40 -5.67 -6.98
C ALA A 98 14.64 -6.20 -5.76
N ARG A 99 15.33 -6.80 -4.79
CA ARG A 99 14.75 -7.33 -3.54
C ARG A 99 15.65 -6.99 -2.34
N PRO A 100 15.51 -5.77 -1.77
CA PRO A 100 16.36 -5.30 -0.68
C PRO A 100 16.35 -6.24 0.52
N ARG A 101 17.52 -6.47 1.12
CA ARG A 101 17.68 -7.36 2.28
C ARG A 101 18.22 -6.59 3.48
N LYS A 102 17.87 -7.04 4.69
CA LYS A 102 18.42 -6.48 5.92
C LYS A 102 19.91 -6.84 6.04
N CYS A 103 20.71 -5.86 6.42
CA CYS A 103 22.09 -6.04 6.84
C CYS A 103 22.20 -5.79 8.35
N ALA A 104 22.93 -6.65 9.06
CA ALA A 104 23.02 -6.64 10.52
C ALA A 104 23.78 -5.42 11.09
N THR A 105 24.56 -4.70 10.28
CA THR A 105 25.19 -3.46 10.70
C THR A 105 24.20 -2.29 10.54
N GLN A 106 23.94 -1.56 11.62
CA GLN A 106 23.17 -0.31 11.55
C GLN A 106 24.04 0.78 10.92
N GLY A 107 23.45 1.54 9.98
CA GLY A 107 24.09 2.75 9.45
C GLY A 107 24.05 3.89 10.46
N THR A 108 24.99 4.83 10.35
CA THR A 108 24.93 6.12 11.06
C THR A 108 24.12 7.11 10.24
N ALA A 109 23.20 7.85 10.88
CA ALA A 109 22.49 8.94 10.23
C ALA A 109 23.35 10.20 10.31
N ASP A 110 23.87 10.69 9.18
CA ASP A 110 24.16 12.12 9.01
C ASP A 110 24.30 12.53 7.52
N ALA A 111 23.86 13.77 7.28
CA ALA A 111 23.80 14.58 6.04
C ALA A 111 22.90 14.08 4.88
N ALA A 112 21.85 14.87 4.56
CA ALA A 112 20.99 14.70 3.40
C ALA A 112 21.71 15.04 2.08
N GLN A 113 21.45 14.28 1.02
CA GLN A 113 22.03 14.47 -0.31
C GLN A 113 20.99 14.95 -1.33
N SER A 114 21.37 15.87 -2.21
CA SER A 114 20.48 16.42 -3.24
C SER A 114 20.35 15.50 -4.48
N VAL A 115 21.41 14.76 -4.82
CA VAL A 115 21.51 13.90 -6.02
C VAL A 115 21.53 12.42 -5.63
N VAL A 116 20.40 11.89 -5.16
CA VAL A 116 20.33 10.52 -4.61
C VAL A 116 20.24 9.44 -5.70
N CYS A 117 19.54 9.74 -6.80
CA CYS A 117 19.31 8.80 -7.91
C CYS A 117 20.09 9.18 -9.19
N GLY A 118 20.51 10.45 -9.33
CA GLY A 118 21.43 10.90 -10.38
C GLY A 118 20.83 11.04 -11.78
N LEU A 119 19.53 10.86 -11.96
CA LEU A 119 18.92 10.76 -13.30
C LEU A 119 18.38 12.09 -13.82
N SER A 120 17.82 12.90 -12.92
CA SER A 120 17.33 14.23 -13.27
C SER A 120 17.30 15.15 -12.05
N THR A 121 17.55 16.44 -12.29
CA THR A 121 17.28 17.52 -11.32
C THR A 121 16.00 18.29 -11.64
N ALA A 122 15.39 18.06 -12.82
CA ALA A 122 14.10 18.62 -13.17
C ALA A 122 12.99 17.95 -12.35
N ARG A 123 11.98 18.74 -11.97
CA ARG A 123 10.84 18.30 -11.13
C ARG A 123 9.51 18.70 -11.78
N PRO A 124 9.27 18.29 -13.05
CA PRO A 124 8.01 18.63 -13.72
C PRO A 124 6.84 17.92 -13.05
N THR A 125 5.62 18.38 -13.32
CA THR A 125 4.42 17.63 -12.95
C THR A 125 4.38 16.32 -13.75
N LEU A 126 4.40 15.19 -13.08
CA LEU A 126 4.29 13.86 -13.69
C LEU A 126 2.96 13.19 -13.32
N GLN A 127 2.37 12.48 -14.27
CA GLN A 127 1.10 11.75 -14.11
C GLN A 127 1.06 10.56 -15.06
N SER A 128 -0.01 9.75 -15.01
CA SER A 128 -0.16 8.62 -15.93
C SER A 128 0.07 8.99 -17.39
N GLY A 129 0.91 8.22 -18.09
CA GLY A 129 1.33 8.48 -19.46
C GLY A 129 2.61 9.34 -19.60
N SER A 130 3.08 9.99 -18.53
CA SER A 130 4.42 10.58 -18.52
C SER A 130 5.50 9.50 -18.72
N SER A 131 6.61 9.85 -19.36
CA SER A 131 7.75 8.95 -19.55
C SER A 131 9.09 9.68 -19.55
N GLY A 132 10.19 8.94 -19.41
CA GLY A 132 11.56 9.46 -19.53
C GLY A 132 12.34 9.48 -18.21
N THR A 133 13.45 10.22 -18.20
CA THR A 133 14.41 10.27 -17.07
C THR A 133 13.81 10.87 -15.80
N ASP A 134 12.89 11.82 -15.91
CA ASP A 134 12.18 12.39 -14.76
C ASP A 134 11.29 11.35 -14.06
N VAL A 135 10.68 10.44 -14.83
CA VAL A 135 9.90 9.32 -14.27
C VAL A 135 10.81 8.32 -13.59
N LYS A 136 11.98 7.99 -14.18
CA LYS A 136 12.97 7.13 -13.52
C LYS A 136 13.46 7.72 -12.19
N GLU A 137 13.73 9.03 -12.16
CA GLU A 137 14.11 9.74 -10.94
C GLU A 137 13.01 9.64 -9.87
N LEU A 138 11.74 9.84 -10.24
CA LEU A 138 10.60 9.68 -9.33
C LEU A 138 10.51 8.24 -8.79
N GLN A 139 10.56 7.23 -9.66
CA GLN A 139 10.47 5.82 -9.30
C GLN A 139 11.59 5.42 -8.32
N CYS A 140 12.83 5.83 -8.60
CA CYS A 140 13.96 5.60 -7.71
C CYS A 140 13.75 6.26 -6.34
N ARG A 141 13.32 7.53 -6.30
CA ARG A 141 13.08 8.24 -5.04
C ARG A 141 11.93 7.64 -4.23
N LEU A 142 10.85 7.22 -4.87
CA LEU A 142 9.75 6.49 -4.22
C LEU A 142 10.26 5.16 -3.65
N ASN A 143 11.08 4.42 -4.40
CA ASN A 143 11.74 3.21 -3.92
C ASN A 143 12.69 3.46 -2.75
N LEU A 144 13.15 4.68 -2.49
CA LEU A 144 13.94 5.06 -1.32
C LEU A 144 13.09 5.64 -0.18
N ALA A 145 11.97 6.29 -0.47
CA ALA A 145 11.06 6.85 0.53
C ALA A 145 10.06 5.82 1.13
N MET A 146 9.84 4.69 0.47
CA MET A 146 8.75 3.75 0.82
C MET A 146 9.27 2.39 1.31
N GLU A 147 9.00 1.99 2.56
CA GLU A 147 9.59 0.80 3.18
C GLU A 147 9.41 -0.48 2.33
N PRO A 148 10.49 -1.20 1.95
CA PRO A 148 10.37 -2.34 1.03
C PRO A 148 9.52 -3.51 1.52
N GLY A 149 9.41 -3.70 2.84
CA GLY A 149 8.50 -4.68 3.43
C GLY A 149 7.03 -4.34 3.17
N HIS A 150 6.65 -3.07 3.30
CA HIS A 150 5.29 -2.57 3.04
C HIS A 150 5.01 -2.31 1.56
N TYR A 151 6.03 -1.95 0.81
CA TYR A 151 5.92 -1.42 -0.54
C TYR A 151 7.00 -2.04 -1.43
N PRO A 152 6.69 -3.16 -2.12
CA PRO A 152 7.63 -3.80 -3.05
C PRO A 152 8.22 -2.78 -4.02
N PRO A 153 9.54 -2.78 -4.29
CA PRO A 153 10.14 -1.77 -5.16
C PRO A 153 9.46 -1.72 -6.54
N LEU A 154 9.21 -0.50 -7.02
CA LEU A 154 8.82 -0.25 -8.41
C LEU A 154 9.95 -0.69 -9.34
N THR A 155 9.59 -1.11 -10.55
CA THR A 155 10.54 -1.14 -11.66
C THR A 155 10.87 0.30 -12.05
N ILE A 156 12.15 0.60 -12.30
CA ILE A 156 12.62 1.93 -12.73
C ILE A 156 12.73 1.93 -14.26
N ASP A 157 11.60 1.84 -14.94
CA ASP A 157 11.50 1.75 -16.40
C ASP A 157 11.34 3.11 -17.09
N GLY A 158 11.06 4.17 -16.32
CA GLY A 158 10.75 5.48 -16.86
C GLY A 158 9.36 5.58 -17.48
N GLN A 159 8.44 4.67 -17.14
CA GLN A 159 7.03 4.71 -17.54
C GLN A 159 6.15 5.02 -16.34
N PHE A 160 5.37 6.10 -16.42
CA PHE A 160 4.39 6.43 -15.39
C PHE A 160 3.10 5.67 -15.69
N GLY A 161 3.12 4.36 -15.44
CA GLY A 161 1.95 3.48 -15.49
C GLY A 161 1.21 3.39 -14.15
N ASP A 162 0.26 2.46 -14.07
CA ASP A 162 -0.59 2.28 -12.89
C ASP A 162 0.20 1.98 -11.61
N GLY A 163 1.26 1.17 -11.71
CA GLY A 163 2.13 0.89 -10.56
C GLY A 163 2.78 2.15 -9.98
N THR A 164 3.31 3.02 -10.85
CA THR A 164 3.90 4.31 -10.45
C THR A 164 2.84 5.23 -9.86
N ARG A 165 1.65 5.34 -10.49
CA ARG A 165 0.53 6.14 -9.97
C ARG A 165 0.10 5.69 -8.57
N THR A 166 -0.12 4.39 -8.39
CA THR A 166 -0.49 3.81 -7.10
C THR A 166 0.56 4.12 -6.04
N ARG A 167 1.85 3.99 -6.36
CA ARG A 167 2.92 4.33 -5.41
C ARG A 167 2.96 5.82 -5.05
N VAL A 168 2.64 6.71 -5.99
CA VAL A 168 2.52 8.15 -5.71
C VAL A 168 1.37 8.43 -4.74
N ILE A 169 0.19 7.82 -4.95
CA ILE A 169 -0.96 7.94 -4.05
C ILE A 169 -0.59 7.45 -2.64
N GLN A 170 0.00 6.26 -2.54
CA GLN A 170 0.47 5.70 -1.28
C GLN A 170 1.43 6.66 -0.56
N PHE A 171 2.45 7.16 -1.26
CA PHE A 171 3.39 8.11 -0.69
C PHE A 171 2.70 9.42 -0.26
N GLN A 172 1.76 9.93 -1.05
CA GLN A 172 1.02 11.15 -0.75
C GLN A 172 0.19 11.01 0.53
N HIS A 173 -0.45 9.87 0.76
CA HIS A 173 -1.15 9.58 2.02
C HIS A 173 -0.20 9.65 3.22
N CYS A 174 0.93 8.95 3.14
CA CYS A 174 1.95 8.95 4.21
C CYS A 174 2.49 10.34 4.51
N ALA A 175 2.72 11.12 3.45
CA ALA A 175 3.33 12.41 3.55
C ALA A 175 2.31 13.53 3.85
N ASN A 176 1.04 13.19 4.15
CA ASN A 176 -0.05 14.14 4.39
C ASN A 176 -0.22 15.16 3.24
N ALA A 177 -0.26 14.65 2.01
CA ALA A 177 -0.48 15.41 0.78
C ALA A 177 -1.85 15.06 0.16
N SER A 178 -2.30 15.86 -0.81
CA SER A 178 -3.38 15.45 -1.72
C SER A 178 -2.98 14.15 -2.40
N ALA A 179 -3.80 13.11 -2.29
CA ALA A 179 -3.54 11.78 -2.82
C ALA A 179 -4.16 11.59 -4.21
N ASP A 180 -3.81 12.48 -5.12
CA ASP A 180 -4.35 12.56 -6.49
C ASP A 180 -3.60 11.68 -7.50
N GLY A 181 -2.47 11.08 -7.10
CA GLY A 181 -1.62 10.26 -7.95
C GLY A 181 -0.77 11.06 -8.94
N VAL A 182 -0.69 12.37 -8.76
CA VAL A 182 0.11 13.29 -9.57
C VAL A 182 1.34 13.72 -8.78
N ALA A 183 2.53 13.54 -9.37
CA ALA A 183 3.77 14.06 -8.79
C ALA A 183 3.96 15.53 -9.17
N GLY A 184 3.21 16.42 -8.51
CA GLY A 184 3.37 17.87 -8.59
C GLY A 184 4.41 18.42 -7.61
N PRO A 185 4.57 19.75 -7.51
CA PRO A 185 5.59 20.40 -6.67
C PRO A 185 5.60 19.94 -5.20
N THR A 186 4.42 19.78 -4.58
CA THR A 186 4.29 19.30 -3.20
C THR A 186 4.76 17.86 -3.04
N THR A 187 4.37 16.97 -3.95
CA THR A 187 4.82 15.56 -3.95
C THR A 187 6.33 15.48 -4.14
N TRP A 188 6.89 16.25 -5.07
CA TRP A 188 8.33 16.29 -5.31
C TRP A 188 9.13 16.76 -4.10
N ALA A 189 8.70 17.85 -3.45
CA ALA A 189 9.36 18.36 -2.26
C ALA A 189 9.42 17.29 -1.14
N LYS A 190 8.29 16.62 -0.91
CA LYS A 190 8.17 15.56 0.11
C LYS A 190 9.03 14.35 -0.24
N VAL A 191 8.96 13.84 -1.48
CA VAL A 191 9.71 12.62 -1.85
C VAL A 191 11.21 12.89 -1.88
N ALA A 192 11.66 14.09 -2.26
CA ALA A 192 13.06 14.47 -2.22
C ALA A 192 13.61 14.49 -0.78
N ASP A 193 12.85 15.09 0.13
CA ASP A 193 13.17 15.12 1.56
C ASP A 193 13.24 13.71 2.16
N TRP A 194 12.20 12.89 1.97
CA TRP A 194 12.12 11.55 2.56
C TRP A 194 13.17 10.59 1.99
N SER A 195 13.38 10.61 0.67
CA SER A 195 14.40 9.78 0.02
C SER A 195 15.82 10.15 0.43
N SER A 196 16.09 11.40 0.82
CA SER A 196 17.42 11.84 1.27
C SER A 196 17.70 11.52 2.74
N ARG A 197 16.67 11.57 3.60
CA ARG A 197 16.78 11.31 5.05
C ARG A 197 16.45 9.88 5.44
N ASN A 198 16.12 9.03 4.48
CA ASN A 198 15.73 7.65 4.70
C ASN A 198 14.53 7.52 5.67
N THR A 199 13.59 8.47 5.54
CA THR A 199 12.32 8.44 6.26
C THR A 199 11.38 7.52 5.51
N TYR A 200 10.76 6.59 6.23
CA TYR A 200 9.90 5.60 5.62
C TYR A 200 8.45 5.88 5.88
N CYS A 201 7.63 5.65 4.85
CA CYS A 201 6.24 5.39 5.11
C CYS A 201 6.08 4.03 5.78
N THR A 202 5.66 4.06 7.03
CA THR A 202 4.98 2.96 7.72
C THR A 202 3.87 3.62 8.53
N PRO A 203 2.61 3.62 8.08
CA PRO A 203 1.53 4.32 8.77
C PRO A 203 1.37 3.74 10.17
N PRO A 204 1.72 4.46 11.25
CA PRO A 204 1.54 3.95 12.60
C PRO A 204 0.06 3.75 12.89
N LYS A 205 -0.25 2.64 13.56
CA LYS A 205 -1.55 2.42 14.17
C LYS A 205 -1.92 3.62 15.07
N PRO A 206 -3.14 4.17 14.98
CA PRO A 206 -3.60 5.21 15.86
C PRO A 206 -3.52 4.80 17.34
N ALA A 207 -2.92 5.65 18.17
CA ALA A 207 -2.81 5.40 19.59
C ALA A 207 -4.20 5.42 20.28
N GLY A 208 -4.37 4.62 21.33
CA GLY A 208 -5.61 4.59 22.12
C GLY A 208 -6.72 3.71 21.56
N HIS A 209 -6.50 3.04 20.42
CA HIS A 209 -7.47 2.11 19.83
C HIS A 209 -6.92 0.68 19.85
N PRO A 210 -7.29 -0.16 20.83
CA PRO A 210 -6.68 -1.47 21.00
C PRO A 210 -7.13 -2.49 19.94
N ILE A 211 -8.31 -2.29 19.35
CA ILE A 211 -8.96 -3.27 18.48
C ILE A 211 -8.63 -2.99 17.01
N ASP A 212 -7.86 -3.89 16.40
CA ASP A 212 -7.42 -3.80 15.01
C ASP A 212 -8.38 -4.50 14.05
N GLY A 213 -8.50 -3.93 12.87
CA GLY A 213 -9.23 -4.52 11.76
C GLY A 213 -8.54 -4.32 10.42
N VAL A 214 -9.10 -5.00 9.42
CA VAL A 214 -8.68 -4.93 8.03
C VAL A 214 -9.91 -4.95 7.13
N ASP A 215 -9.79 -4.45 5.92
CA ASP A 215 -10.68 -4.80 4.83
C ASP A 215 -9.94 -5.34 3.63
N THR A 216 -10.62 -6.25 2.93
CA THR A 216 -10.02 -7.10 1.90
C THR A 216 -10.94 -7.23 0.69
N ALA A 217 -10.31 -7.43 -0.46
CA ALA A 217 -10.94 -7.75 -1.74
C ALA A 217 -10.02 -8.72 -2.50
N ARG A 218 -10.39 -9.05 -3.74
CA ARG A 218 -9.52 -9.81 -4.65
C ARG A 218 -8.08 -9.29 -4.79
N TYR A 219 -7.84 -8.01 -4.50
CA TYR A 219 -6.51 -7.40 -4.63
C TYR A 219 -5.51 -7.89 -3.59
N GLN A 220 -6.00 -8.43 -2.46
CA GLN A 220 -5.17 -9.06 -1.45
C GLN A 220 -4.75 -10.50 -1.81
N HIS A 221 -5.05 -10.96 -3.02
CA HIS A 221 -4.67 -12.28 -3.55
C HIS A 221 -3.77 -12.15 -4.80
N PRO A 222 -2.55 -11.57 -4.70
CA PRO A 222 -1.65 -11.40 -5.84
C PRO A 222 -1.30 -12.77 -6.41
N GLY A 223 -1.56 -12.96 -7.72
CA GLY A 223 -1.36 -14.26 -8.38
C GLY A 223 -2.28 -15.37 -7.85
N GLY A 224 -3.36 -15.03 -7.15
CA GLY A 224 -4.27 -15.98 -6.52
C GLY A 224 -3.79 -16.57 -5.20
N ALA A 225 -2.77 -15.96 -4.58
CA ALA A 225 -2.26 -16.40 -3.28
C ALA A 225 -3.33 -16.22 -2.19
N PRO A 226 -3.64 -17.26 -1.37
CA PRO A 226 -4.68 -17.17 -0.36
C PRO A 226 -4.27 -16.29 0.82
N ILE A 227 -5.27 -15.74 1.52
CA ILE A 227 -5.09 -15.12 2.84
C ILE A 227 -5.08 -16.21 3.92
N ASP A 228 -4.04 -16.24 4.75
CA ASP A 228 -4.00 -17.05 5.97
C ASP A 228 -4.72 -16.31 7.10
N TRP A 229 -6.03 -16.51 7.17
CA TRP A 229 -6.88 -15.87 8.18
C TRP A 229 -6.53 -16.27 9.63
N SER A 230 -5.93 -17.44 9.84
CA SER A 230 -5.46 -17.84 11.17
C SER A 230 -4.22 -17.03 11.58
N ALA A 231 -3.28 -16.79 10.66
CA ALA A 231 -2.16 -15.89 10.89
C ALA A 231 -2.62 -14.43 11.08
N VAL A 232 -3.65 -13.99 10.35
CA VAL A 232 -4.26 -12.66 10.54
C VAL A 232 -4.83 -12.53 11.95
N LYS A 233 -5.60 -13.52 12.43
CA LYS A 233 -6.09 -13.51 13.81
C LYS A 233 -4.94 -13.50 14.82
N ALA A 234 -3.93 -14.34 14.60
CA ALA A 234 -2.78 -14.46 15.49
C ALA A 234 -1.92 -13.18 15.54
N SER A 235 -1.99 -12.31 14.53
CA SER A 235 -1.32 -11.01 14.56
C SER A 235 -2.05 -9.95 15.39
N GLY A 236 -3.21 -10.28 16.00
CA GLY A 236 -4.00 -9.38 16.83
C GLY A 236 -5.13 -8.66 16.10
N VAL A 237 -5.39 -9.00 14.83
CA VAL A 237 -6.56 -8.46 14.12
C VAL A 237 -7.83 -9.12 14.65
N GLU A 238 -8.80 -8.29 15.05
CA GLU A 238 -10.03 -8.71 15.72
C GLU A 238 -11.24 -8.71 14.78
N PHE A 239 -11.23 -7.84 13.77
CA PHE A 239 -12.31 -7.77 12.79
C PHE A 239 -11.81 -7.67 11.34
N ALA A 240 -12.67 -8.06 10.41
CA ALA A 240 -12.43 -7.88 8.99
C ALA A 240 -13.71 -7.46 8.25
N THR A 241 -13.57 -6.68 7.19
CA THR A 241 -14.62 -6.59 6.17
C THR A 241 -14.13 -7.18 4.85
N VAL A 242 -15.02 -7.90 4.15
CA VAL A 242 -14.68 -8.64 2.93
C VAL A 242 -15.56 -8.14 1.80
N LYS A 243 -14.95 -7.77 0.68
CA LYS A 243 -15.69 -7.31 -0.50
C LYS A 243 -16.64 -8.40 -0.96
N ALA A 244 -17.91 -8.06 -1.11
CA ALA A 244 -18.90 -8.98 -1.65
C ALA A 244 -19.23 -8.65 -3.09
N THR A 245 -19.59 -7.39 -3.36
CA THR A 245 -20.07 -7.00 -4.69
C THR A 245 -19.63 -5.58 -5.02
N ARG A 246 -19.64 -5.28 -6.32
CA ARG A 246 -19.47 -3.93 -6.85
C ARG A 246 -20.52 -3.67 -7.92
N GLY A 247 -21.26 -2.58 -7.76
CA GLY A 247 -22.25 -2.17 -8.74
C GLY A 247 -23.31 -3.24 -9.02
N LEU A 248 -23.80 -3.25 -10.25
CA LEU A 248 -24.83 -4.20 -10.69
C LEU A 248 -24.27 -5.54 -11.18
N ASN A 249 -22.96 -5.65 -11.39
CA ASN A 249 -22.40 -6.71 -12.26
C ASN A 249 -21.24 -7.50 -11.66
N VAL A 250 -20.62 -7.02 -10.57
CA VAL A 250 -19.42 -7.68 -10.01
C VAL A 250 -19.75 -8.33 -8.68
N THR A 251 -19.33 -9.59 -8.54
CA THR A 251 -19.16 -10.29 -7.27
C THR A 251 -17.65 -10.46 -7.07
N ASP A 252 -17.14 -10.22 -5.88
CA ASP A 252 -15.71 -10.44 -5.63
C ASP A 252 -15.40 -11.93 -5.68
N ASP A 253 -14.32 -12.30 -6.38
CA ASP A 253 -13.92 -13.68 -6.62
C ASP A 253 -13.65 -14.45 -5.32
N TYR A 254 -13.31 -13.74 -4.24
CA TYR A 254 -12.93 -14.33 -2.94
C TYR A 254 -14.01 -14.19 -1.86
N LEU A 255 -15.18 -13.61 -2.16
CA LEU A 255 -16.29 -13.51 -1.20
C LEU A 255 -16.64 -14.87 -0.57
N ALA A 256 -16.76 -15.90 -1.41
CA ALA A 256 -17.20 -17.23 -0.97
C ALA A 256 -16.16 -17.97 -0.13
N THR A 257 -14.88 -17.59 -0.22
CA THR A 257 -13.79 -18.20 0.54
C THR A 257 -13.43 -17.38 1.78
N ASP A 258 -13.23 -16.08 1.64
CA ASP A 258 -12.68 -15.24 2.68
C ASP A 258 -13.67 -14.93 3.79
N LEU A 259 -14.94 -14.64 3.44
CA LEU A 259 -15.95 -14.32 4.44
C LEU A 259 -16.19 -15.46 5.45
N PRO A 260 -16.35 -16.75 5.04
CA PRO A 260 -16.40 -17.84 6.00
C PRO A 260 -15.04 -18.16 6.63
N ALA A 261 -13.92 -18.07 5.91
CA ALA A 261 -12.60 -18.39 6.45
C ALA A 261 -12.17 -17.42 7.57
N ALA A 262 -12.32 -16.11 7.37
CA ALA A 262 -12.05 -15.09 8.38
C ALA A 262 -12.85 -15.34 9.67
N ARG A 263 -14.14 -15.66 9.52
CA ARG A 263 -15.00 -16.01 10.64
C ARG A 263 -14.55 -17.26 11.36
N ASN A 264 -14.23 -18.32 10.63
CA ASN A 264 -13.79 -19.59 11.19
C ASN A 264 -12.44 -19.45 11.93
N ALA A 265 -11.60 -18.51 11.50
CA ALA A 265 -10.41 -18.11 12.23
C ALA A 265 -10.69 -17.29 13.51
N GLY A 266 -11.95 -16.90 13.76
CA GLY A 266 -12.37 -16.19 14.96
C GLY A 266 -12.49 -14.68 14.81
N LEU A 267 -12.36 -14.11 13.61
CA LEU A 267 -12.56 -12.67 13.39
C LEU A 267 -14.04 -12.30 13.37
N ALA A 268 -14.40 -11.14 13.90
CA ALA A 268 -15.71 -10.54 13.63
C ALA A 268 -15.73 -10.07 12.18
N VAL A 269 -16.68 -10.51 11.35
CA VAL A 269 -16.61 -10.30 9.90
C VAL A 269 -17.88 -9.71 9.31
N GLY A 270 -17.73 -8.72 8.42
CA GLY A 270 -18.82 -8.09 7.68
C GLY A 270 -18.58 -8.10 6.16
N PRO A 271 -19.57 -8.40 5.33
CA PRO A 271 -19.47 -8.24 3.89
C PRO A 271 -19.68 -6.76 3.50
N TYR A 272 -18.96 -6.26 2.50
CA TYR A 272 -19.16 -4.90 1.99
C TYR A 272 -19.55 -4.83 0.50
N HIS A 273 -20.26 -3.76 0.13
CA HIS A 273 -20.67 -3.47 -1.23
C HIS A 273 -20.10 -2.14 -1.70
N PHE A 274 -19.29 -2.16 -2.76
CA PHE A 274 -18.82 -0.95 -3.43
C PHE A 274 -19.92 -0.40 -4.34
N TYR A 275 -20.47 0.76 -3.99
CA TYR A 275 -21.50 1.40 -4.79
C TYR A 275 -20.93 1.97 -6.09
N THR A 276 -21.61 1.70 -7.21
CA THR A 276 -21.29 2.38 -8.47
C THR A 276 -22.48 3.22 -8.92
N GLY A 277 -22.33 4.55 -8.98
CA GLY A 277 -23.35 5.46 -9.49
C GLY A 277 -23.34 5.56 -11.02
N THR A 278 -23.39 4.43 -11.74
CA THR A 278 -23.31 4.38 -13.22
C THR A 278 -24.65 4.60 -13.92
N ALA A 279 -25.77 4.42 -13.21
CA ALA A 279 -27.11 4.76 -13.67
C ALA A 279 -27.99 5.21 -12.48
N ALA A 280 -28.94 6.10 -12.75
CA ALA A 280 -29.87 6.64 -11.75
C ALA A 280 -30.80 5.57 -11.19
N GLY A 281 -31.15 5.66 -9.90
CA GLY A 281 -32.19 4.83 -9.29
C GLY A 281 -31.79 3.37 -9.09
N THR A 282 -30.48 3.07 -9.04
CA THR A 282 -29.97 1.70 -8.97
C THR A 282 -29.61 1.23 -7.57
N GLY A 283 -29.70 2.09 -6.54
CA GLY A 283 -29.34 1.72 -5.17
C GLY A 283 -30.08 0.47 -4.67
N GLY A 284 -31.38 0.39 -4.94
CA GLY A 284 -32.19 -0.76 -4.57
C GLY A 284 -31.85 -2.05 -5.34
N ALA A 285 -31.45 -1.96 -6.60
CA ALA A 285 -31.06 -3.12 -7.41
C ALA A 285 -29.65 -3.63 -7.03
N GLN A 286 -28.74 -2.70 -6.69
CA GLN A 286 -27.43 -3.03 -6.14
C GLN A 286 -27.54 -3.73 -4.78
N ALA A 287 -28.51 -3.32 -3.94
CA ALA A 287 -28.82 -4.03 -2.69
C ALA A 287 -29.32 -5.45 -2.95
N ASP A 288 -30.24 -5.66 -3.89
CA ASP A 288 -30.74 -7.01 -4.21
C ASP A 288 -29.60 -7.95 -4.62
N ARG A 289 -28.67 -7.46 -5.44
CA ARG A 289 -27.46 -8.22 -5.83
C ARG A 289 -26.58 -8.54 -4.61
N PHE A 290 -26.26 -7.55 -3.80
CA PHE A 290 -25.46 -7.73 -2.60
C PHE A 290 -26.08 -8.77 -1.66
N ILE A 291 -27.38 -8.65 -1.39
CA ILE A 291 -28.14 -9.56 -0.54
C ILE A 291 -28.06 -10.99 -1.09
N ALA A 292 -28.26 -11.18 -2.40
CA ALA A 292 -28.20 -12.49 -3.03
C ALA A 292 -26.80 -13.13 -2.91
N ALA A 293 -25.75 -12.38 -3.26
CA ALA A 293 -24.37 -12.86 -3.20
C ALA A 293 -23.95 -13.21 -1.77
N VAL A 294 -24.29 -12.36 -0.80
CA VAL A 294 -23.93 -12.55 0.61
C VAL A 294 -24.69 -13.73 1.22
N LYS A 295 -26.00 -13.88 0.96
CA LYS A 295 -26.78 -15.03 1.45
C LYS A 295 -26.25 -16.36 0.92
N ALA A 296 -25.71 -16.40 -0.30
CA ALA A 296 -25.11 -17.61 -0.87
C ALA A 296 -23.87 -18.11 -0.08
N THR A 297 -23.21 -17.24 0.70
CA THR A 297 -22.11 -17.63 1.61
C THR A 297 -22.59 -18.21 2.96
N GLY A 298 -23.90 -18.19 3.22
CA GLY A 298 -24.46 -18.53 4.53
C GLY A 298 -24.35 -17.41 5.57
N TYR A 299 -23.96 -16.19 5.19
CA TYR A 299 -24.04 -15.02 6.06
C TYR A 299 -25.51 -14.68 6.37
N THR A 300 -25.81 -14.43 7.66
CA THR A 300 -27.17 -14.13 8.11
C THR A 300 -27.31 -12.76 8.77
N GLY A 301 -26.19 -12.14 9.16
CA GLY A 301 -26.15 -10.93 9.97
C GLY A 301 -26.44 -11.17 11.45
N LYS A 302 -26.82 -12.38 11.84
CA LYS A 302 -27.29 -12.72 13.19
C LYS A 302 -26.47 -13.83 13.86
N ARG A 303 -25.57 -14.47 13.12
CA ARG A 303 -24.68 -15.50 13.67
C ARG A 303 -23.61 -14.81 14.53
N ALA A 304 -23.10 -15.52 15.54
CA ALA A 304 -21.92 -15.08 16.26
C ALA A 304 -20.75 -14.84 15.29
N GLY A 305 -20.09 -13.69 15.44
CA GLY A 305 -19.08 -13.20 14.51
C GLY A 305 -19.61 -12.48 13.25
N ASP A 306 -20.92 -12.32 13.07
CA ASP A 306 -21.46 -11.44 12.02
C ASP A 306 -21.39 -9.97 12.46
N LEU A 307 -20.50 -9.20 11.86
CA LEU A 307 -20.63 -7.75 11.82
C LEU A 307 -21.72 -7.33 10.82
N PRO A 308 -22.36 -6.16 11.01
CA PRO A 308 -23.32 -5.66 10.03
C PRO A 308 -22.73 -5.50 8.62
N PRO A 309 -23.56 -5.59 7.56
CA PRO A 309 -23.13 -5.25 6.21
C PRO A 309 -22.60 -3.83 6.09
N VAL A 310 -21.59 -3.62 5.25
CA VAL A 310 -20.99 -2.30 5.00
C VAL A 310 -21.36 -1.79 3.61
N PHE A 311 -21.85 -0.55 3.53
CA PHE A 311 -22.12 0.17 2.30
C PHE A 311 -20.97 1.12 1.99
N ASP A 312 -20.19 0.79 0.98
CA ASP A 312 -19.04 1.58 0.57
C ASP A 312 -19.47 2.66 -0.43
N LEU A 313 -19.45 3.90 0.06
CA LEU A 313 -19.79 5.14 -0.65
C LEU A 313 -18.53 6.01 -0.80
N GLU A 314 -17.86 5.89 -1.94
CA GLU A 314 -16.64 6.63 -2.21
C GLU A 314 -16.55 7.20 -3.63
N TRP A 315 -15.45 7.90 -3.89
CA TRP A 315 -15.10 8.49 -5.18
C TRP A 315 -15.04 7.42 -6.28
N LYS A 316 -15.07 7.85 -7.55
CA LYS A 316 -14.84 6.92 -8.65
C LYS A 316 -13.45 6.28 -8.56
N ASP A 317 -13.39 4.98 -8.75
CA ASP A 317 -12.17 4.18 -8.81
C ASP A 317 -11.60 4.06 -10.24
N ASP A 318 -12.09 4.89 -11.17
CA ASP A 318 -11.61 4.98 -12.57
C ASP A 318 -10.33 5.84 -12.74
N GLY A 319 -9.74 6.27 -11.62
CA GLY A 319 -8.55 7.12 -11.60
C GLY A 319 -8.81 8.61 -11.84
N SER A 320 -10.05 9.02 -12.13
CA SER A 320 -10.38 10.44 -12.37
C SER A 320 -10.66 11.24 -11.10
N GLY A 321 -10.87 10.58 -9.94
CA GLY A 321 -11.04 11.24 -8.65
C GLY A 321 -12.33 12.08 -8.50
N GLY A 322 -13.35 11.79 -9.29
CA GLY A 322 -14.63 12.54 -9.27
C GLY A 322 -15.76 11.83 -8.53
N CYS A 323 -16.86 12.56 -8.31
CA CYS A 323 -18.11 11.99 -7.81
C CYS A 323 -18.70 10.98 -8.82
N PRO A 324 -19.25 9.84 -8.37
CA PRO A 324 -20.02 8.96 -9.25
C PRO A 324 -21.23 9.73 -9.82
N PRO A 325 -21.50 9.68 -11.15
CA PRO A 325 -22.43 10.59 -11.81
C PRO A 325 -23.87 10.58 -11.25
N TYR A 326 -24.32 9.42 -10.78
CA TYR A 326 -25.67 9.22 -10.25
C TYR A 326 -25.67 8.85 -8.77
N VAL A 327 -24.66 9.28 -7.99
CA VAL A 327 -24.73 9.13 -6.54
C VAL A 327 -25.76 10.10 -5.96
N THR A 328 -26.70 9.59 -5.18
CA THR A 328 -27.72 10.39 -4.50
C THR A 328 -27.99 9.85 -3.10
N VAL A 329 -28.47 10.72 -2.21
CA VAL A 329 -28.94 10.30 -0.87
C VAL A 329 -30.11 9.31 -0.97
N ALA A 330 -30.97 9.46 -1.98
CA ALA A 330 -32.10 8.57 -2.20
C ALA A 330 -31.65 7.15 -2.58
N ASP A 331 -30.69 7.01 -3.48
CA ASP A 331 -30.12 5.71 -3.84
C ASP A 331 -29.39 5.07 -2.67
N ALA A 332 -28.62 5.85 -1.91
CA ALA A 332 -27.96 5.36 -0.71
C ALA A 332 -28.97 4.82 0.31
N LYS A 333 -30.05 5.56 0.59
CA LYS A 333 -31.13 5.10 1.47
C LYS A 333 -31.84 3.85 0.94
N ALA A 334 -32.12 3.80 -0.37
CA ALA A 334 -32.73 2.63 -0.97
C ALA A 334 -31.89 1.36 -0.78
N TRP A 335 -30.56 1.48 -0.84
CA TRP A 335 -29.66 0.37 -0.55
C TRP A 335 -29.71 0.01 0.94
N LEU A 336 -29.50 1.00 1.82
CA LEU A 336 -29.43 0.81 3.28
C LEU A 336 -30.70 0.19 3.85
N ASP A 337 -31.87 0.70 3.46
CA ASP A 337 -33.17 0.23 3.93
C ASP A 337 -33.42 -1.23 3.52
N LYS A 338 -33.10 -1.60 2.27
CA LYS A 338 -33.25 -2.98 1.79
C LYS A 338 -32.31 -3.95 2.50
N VAL A 339 -31.05 -3.57 2.69
CA VAL A 339 -30.06 -4.43 3.35
C VAL A 339 -30.39 -4.58 4.84
N GLN A 340 -30.82 -3.50 5.51
CA GLN A 340 -31.32 -3.57 6.87
C GLN A 340 -32.51 -4.52 6.99
N ALA A 341 -33.49 -4.43 6.08
CA ALA A 341 -34.65 -5.32 6.06
C ALA A 341 -34.24 -6.79 5.83
N ALA A 342 -33.24 -7.04 4.98
CA ALA A 342 -32.82 -8.39 4.61
C ALA A 342 -32.05 -9.13 5.73
N PHE A 343 -31.25 -8.43 6.52
CA PHE A 343 -30.40 -9.03 7.56
C PHE A 343 -30.82 -8.68 8.99
N GLY A 344 -31.71 -7.70 9.17
CA GLY A 344 -32.15 -7.23 10.49
C GLY A 344 -31.05 -6.51 11.27
N ARG A 345 -30.05 -5.96 10.58
CA ARG A 345 -28.90 -5.23 11.14
C ARG A 345 -28.81 -3.87 10.46
N THR A 346 -28.66 -2.80 11.23
CA THR A 346 -28.36 -1.47 10.69
C THR A 346 -27.02 -1.53 9.96
N PRO A 347 -26.96 -1.28 8.64
CA PRO A 347 -25.71 -1.31 7.89
C PRO A 347 -24.75 -0.21 8.33
N VAL A 348 -23.46 -0.46 8.20
CA VAL A 348 -22.41 0.55 8.37
C VAL A 348 -22.19 1.25 7.03
N ILE A 349 -21.96 2.56 7.05
CA ILE A 349 -21.54 3.30 5.86
C ILE A 349 -20.03 3.47 5.92
N TYR A 350 -19.32 2.94 4.94
CA TYR A 350 -17.94 3.31 4.69
C TYR A 350 -17.90 4.54 3.78
N THR A 351 -17.11 5.57 4.13
CA THR A 351 -16.93 6.76 3.29
C THR A 351 -15.77 7.65 3.75
N GLN A 352 -15.48 8.69 2.95
CA GLN A 352 -14.66 9.84 3.37
C GLN A 352 -15.58 11.03 3.66
N LYS A 353 -15.28 11.84 4.70
CA LYS A 353 -16.04 13.08 4.95
C LYS A 353 -16.07 13.99 3.72
N SER A 354 -14.92 14.14 3.06
CA SER A 354 -14.77 14.96 1.84
C SER A 354 -15.69 14.49 0.71
N PHE A 355 -15.92 13.18 0.59
CA PHE A 355 -16.85 12.63 -0.39
C PHE A 355 -18.29 13.03 -0.09
N LEU A 356 -18.74 12.88 1.17
CA LEU A 356 -20.09 13.28 1.55
C LEU A 356 -20.32 14.79 1.35
N ASP A 357 -19.33 15.61 1.68
CA ASP A 357 -19.38 17.06 1.47
C ASP A 357 -19.50 17.40 -0.02
N ALA A 358 -18.62 16.83 -0.86
CA ALA A 358 -18.53 17.18 -2.27
C ALA A 358 -19.63 16.55 -3.14
N CYS A 359 -19.93 15.27 -2.92
CA CYS A 359 -20.78 14.47 -3.80
C CYS A 359 -22.23 14.36 -3.33
N LEU A 360 -22.48 14.59 -2.03
CA LEU A 360 -23.82 14.53 -1.44
C LEU A 360 -24.20 15.84 -0.71
N GLY A 361 -23.45 16.92 -0.94
CA GLY A 361 -23.75 18.26 -0.45
C GLY A 361 -23.70 18.39 1.07
N GLY A 362 -22.84 17.62 1.75
CA GLY A 362 -22.71 17.66 3.21
C GLY A 362 -23.98 17.19 3.94
N THR A 363 -24.70 16.23 3.33
CA THR A 363 -25.97 15.74 3.86
C THR A 363 -25.88 15.26 5.31
N THR A 364 -26.90 15.58 6.11
CA THR A 364 -27.11 15.00 7.45
C THR A 364 -28.05 13.79 7.43
N ALA A 365 -28.63 13.44 6.27
CA ALA A 365 -29.64 12.38 6.17
C ALA A 365 -29.10 10.97 6.47
N LEU A 366 -27.77 10.82 6.51
CA LEU A 366 -27.07 9.57 6.78
C LEU A 366 -26.45 9.52 8.19
N SER A 367 -26.56 10.60 8.99
CA SER A 367 -25.84 10.73 10.27
C SER A 367 -26.26 9.77 11.38
N ALA A 368 -27.40 9.10 11.21
CA ALA A 368 -27.90 8.09 12.14
C ALA A 368 -27.27 6.70 11.92
N TYR A 369 -26.61 6.47 10.78
CA TYR A 369 -25.95 5.20 10.49
C TYR A 369 -24.55 5.17 11.12
N PRO A 370 -24.09 4.00 11.61
CA PRO A 370 -22.70 3.83 12.02
C PRO A 370 -21.77 4.03 10.82
N MET A 371 -20.61 4.65 11.06
CA MET A 371 -19.68 5.05 10.00
C MET A 371 -18.32 4.37 10.16
N GLN A 372 -17.82 3.76 9.08
CA GLN A 372 -16.41 3.47 8.89
C GLN A 372 -15.81 4.64 8.08
N LEU A 373 -14.97 5.46 8.71
CA LEU A 373 -14.43 6.66 8.06
C LEU A 373 -13.01 6.41 7.56
N ALA A 374 -12.75 6.71 6.30
CA ALA A 374 -11.41 6.76 5.75
C ALA A 374 -10.78 8.14 5.96
N ASP A 375 -9.65 8.18 6.66
CA ASP A 375 -8.83 9.39 6.87
C ASP A 375 -7.38 8.99 7.16
N TYR A 376 -6.50 9.05 6.16
CA TYR A 376 -5.14 8.52 6.27
C TYR A 376 -4.10 9.55 6.77
N ARG A 377 -4.56 10.73 7.19
CA ARG A 377 -3.68 11.82 7.61
C ARG A 377 -3.02 11.47 8.94
N GLN A 378 -1.69 11.39 8.95
CA GLN A 378 -0.92 11.10 10.16
C GLN A 378 -0.97 12.22 11.21
N SER A 379 -1.47 13.40 10.85
CA SER A 379 -1.59 14.54 11.77
C SER A 379 -2.84 14.52 12.64
N VAL A 380 -3.75 13.56 12.43
CA VAL A 380 -5.01 13.48 13.20
C VAL A 380 -4.97 12.32 14.19
N THR A 381 -5.64 12.51 15.33
CA THR A 381 -5.81 11.46 16.35
C THR A 381 -7.17 10.76 16.26
N GLN A 382 -8.06 11.27 15.40
CA GLN A 382 -9.37 10.68 15.07
C GLN A 382 -9.85 11.24 13.73
N PRO A 383 -10.69 10.52 12.98
CA PRO A 383 -11.23 10.98 11.70
C PRO A 383 -12.20 12.16 11.89
N ALA A 384 -12.25 13.06 10.92
CA ALA A 384 -13.22 14.15 10.93
C ALA A 384 -14.64 13.62 10.69
N LEU A 385 -15.58 14.00 11.57
CA LEU A 385 -16.97 13.54 11.46
C LEU A 385 -17.74 14.24 10.33
N PRO A 386 -18.53 13.50 9.52
CA PRO A 386 -19.50 14.08 8.61
C PRO A 386 -20.59 14.90 9.31
N ALA A 387 -21.24 15.81 8.58
CA ALA A 387 -22.26 16.69 9.13
C ALA A 387 -23.37 15.91 9.86
N GLY A 388 -23.67 16.33 11.09
CA GLY A 388 -24.69 15.72 11.94
C GLY A 388 -24.28 14.40 12.62
N SER A 389 -23.17 13.77 12.23
CA SER A 389 -22.67 12.55 12.88
C SER A 389 -22.10 12.88 14.26
N LYS A 390 -22.39 12.06 15.26
CA LYS A 390 -21.94 12.28 16.65
C LYS A 390 -20.69 11.48 17.02
N THR A 391 -20.44 10.40 16.30
CA THR A 391 -19.32 9.48 16.53
C THR A 391 -18.99 8.77 15.22
N TRP A 392 -17.90 8.01 15.24
CA TRP A 392 -17.48 7.07 14.22
C TRP A 392 -17.40 5.67 14.85
N LEU A 393 -17.62 4.62 14.05
CA LEU A 393 -17.59 3.22 14.50
C LEU A 393 -16.22 2.59 14.24
N MET A 394 -15.72 2.77 13.02
CA MET A 394 -14.43 2.27 12.56
C MET A 394 -13.68 3.40 11.85
N TRP A 395 -12.36 3.35 11.90
CA TRP A 395 -11.49 4.29 11.22
C TRP A 395 -10.46 3.54 10.39
N GLN A 396 -10.60 3.65 9.08
CA GLN A 396 -9.60 3.20 8.13
C GLN A 396 -8.51 4.27 8.06
N TYR A 397 -7.39 4.00 8.72
CA TYR A 397 -6.29 4.97 8.90
C TYR A 397 -5.17 4.79 7.88
N THR A 398 -5.20 3.69 7.13
CA THR A 398 -4.24 3.42 6.06
C THR A 398 -4.80 2.42 5.04
N ASP A 399 -4.35 2.53 3.80
CA ASP A 399 -4.51 1.56 2.71
C ASP A 399 -3.28 0.65 2.49
N ALA A 400 -2.36 0.66 3.46
CA ALA A 400 -1.04 0.05 3.30
C ALA A 400 -0.58 -0.78 4.50
N ALA A 401 -1.52 -1.31 5.28
CA ALA A 401 -1.21 -2.28 6.31
C ALA A 401 -0.74 -3.60 5.69
N ILE A 402 0.22 -4.28 6.32
CA ILE A 402 0.59 -5.66 5.98
C ILE A 402 0.50 -6.53 7.24
N PRO A 403 -0.72 -6.91 7.65
CA PRO A 403 -0.90 -7.90 8.71
C PRO A 403 -0.27 -9.23 8.30
N ALA A 404 0.19 -10.00 9.28
CA ALA A 404 0.67 -11.35 9.00
C ALA A 404 -0.47 -12.18 8.37
N GLY A 405 -0.15 -12.97 7.35
CA GLY A 405 -1.13 -13.80 6.64
C GLY A 405 -1.78 -13.14 5.42
N ILE A 406 -1.62 -11.83 5.21
CA ILE A 406 -2.08 -11.16 3.98
C ILE A 406 -0.88 -10.95 3.04
N PRO A 407 -0.90 -11.49 1.81
CA PRO A 407 0.25 -11.47 0.90
C PRO A 407 0.45 -10.14 0.13
N ALA A 408 -0.45 -9.17 0.28
CA ALA A 408 -0.38 -7.85 -0.32
C ALA A 408 -0.88 -6.78 0.66
N PRO A 409 -0.56 -5.49 0.44
CA PRO A 409 -1.10 -4.41 1.25
C PRO A 409 -2.63 -4.47 1.33
N ALA A 410 -3.13 -4.40 2.55
CA ALA A 410 -4.53 -4.26 2.90
C ALA A 410 -4.74 -2.91 3.60
N THR A 411 -5.98 -2.62 3.95
CA THR A 411 -6.26 -1.48 4.81
C THR A 411 -5.92 -1.81 6.27
N GLY A 412 -5.64 -0.77 7.03
CA GLY A 412 -5.58 -0.83 8.48
C GLY A 412 -6.76 -0.06 9.05
N ASP A 413 -7.58 -0.76 9.82
CA ASP A 413 -8.71 -0.20 10.53
C ASP A 413 -8.51 -0.28 12.05
N VAL A 414 -9.10 0.67 12.76
CA VAL A 414 -9.30 0.58 14.21
C VAL A 414 -10.76 0.75 14.56
N PHE A 415 -11.20 0.07 15.63
CA PHE A 415 -12.58 0.17 16.14
C PHE A 415 -12.67 1.18 17.30
N ASN A 416 -13.75 1.97 17.31
CA ASN A 416 -14.02 2.95 18.36
C ASN A 416 -14.77 2.30 19.54
N GLY A 417 -14.06 1.52 20.34
CA GLY A 417 -14.64 0.88 21.51
C GLY A 417 -13.72 -0.20 22.12
N THR A 418 -14.27 -0.91 23.09
CA THR A 418 -13.62 -2.06 23.73
C THR A 418 -13.87 -3.35 22.95
N GLN A 419 -13.16 -4.43 23.32
CA GLN A 419 -13.45 -5.76 22.78
C GLN A 419 -14.91 -6.18 23.04
N ALA A 420 -15.45 -5.84 24.22
CA ALA A 420 -16.84 -6.17 24.56
C ALA A 420 -17.84 -5.46 23.65
N ASP A 421 -17.56 -4.21 23.26
CA ASP A 421 -18.40 -3.46 22.31
C ASP A 421 -18.35 -4.10 20.91
N LEU A 422 -17.16 -4.55 20.47
CA LEU A 422 -17.01 -5.28 19.21
C LEU A 422 -17.74 -6.62 19.25
N ASP A 423 -17.59 -7.38 20.33
CA ASP A 423 -18.25 -8.67 20.52
C ASP A 423 -19.76 -8.51 20.51
N GLN A 424 -20.30 -7.50 21.20
CA GLN A 424 -21.71 -7.14 21.14
C GLN A 424 -22.16 -6.81 19.70
N LEU A 425 -21.36 -6.01 18.97
CA LEU A 425 -21.63 -5.72 17.56
C LEU A 425 -21.58 -6.98 16.69
N ALA A 426 -20.78 -7.98 17.05
CA ALA A 426 -20.62 -9.23 16.31
C ALA A 426 -21.57 -10.35 16.77
N ASN A 427 -22.50 -10.10 17.70
CA ASN A 427 -23.34 -11.12 18.37
C ASN A 427 -22.53 -12.21 19.09
N ARG A 428 -21.44 -11.85 19.76
CA ARG A 428 -20.57 -12.76 20.53
C ARG A 428 -20.80 -12.67 22.02
#